data_AF-A0A1V5P595-F1
#
_entry.id   AF-A0A1V5P595-F1
#
_cell.length_a   1.000
_cell.length_b   1.000
_cell.length_c   1.000
_cell.angle_alpha   90.00
_cell.angle_beta   90.00
_cell.angle_gamma   90.00
#
_symmetry.space_group_name_H-M   'P 1'
#
loop_
_entity.id
_entity.type
_entity.pdbx_description
1 polymer ?
#
loop_
_entity_poly.entity_id
_entity_poly.type
_entity_poly.pdbx_seq_one_letter_code
_entity_poly.pdbx_strand_id
1 'polypeptide(L)' 'MHGEALQIKNAAVRANMPCGLALSQLSAAKYNLLFVLDEQMKVIGQLDEVELLEGIARNGHEAPVASLLKKRAAC' A
#
# COMPACT_ATOMS: atom_id res chain seq x y z
N MET A 1 8.11 -7.17 29.16
CA MET A 1 7.65 -6.89 27.78
C MET A 1 6.44 -7.76 27.54
N HIS A 2 5.24 -7.19 27.52
CA HIS A 2 4.05 -7.93 27.11
C HIS A 2 4.07 -8.03 25.59
N GLY A 3 4.12 -9.24 25.05
CA GLY A 3 4.04 -9.50 23.61
C GLY A 3 2.61 -9.32 23.13
N GLU A 4 2.13 -8.08 23.08
CA GLU A 4 0.83 -7.78 22.47
C GLU A 4 0.90 -8.05 20.97
N ALA A 5 -0.08 -8.81 20.47
CA ALA A 5 -0.18 -9.12 19.06
C ALA A 5 -0.48 -7.84 18.26
N LEU A 6 0.40 -7.50 17.31
CA LEU A 6 0.16 -6.39 16.40
C LEU A 6 -0.99 -6.75 15.45
N GLN A 7 -2.04 -5.94 15.48
CA GLN A 7 -3.18 -6.11 14.57
C GLN A 7 -2.80 -5.59 13.18
N ILE A 8 -2.58 -6.52 12.24
CA ILE A 8 -2.25 -6.21 10.85
C ILE A 8 -3.50 -6.36 9.99
N LYS A 9 -3.81 -5.34 9.18
CA LYS A 9 -4.81 -5.42 8.11
C LYS A 9 -4.10 -5.52 6.76
N ASN A 10 -4.35 -6.62 6.07
CA ASN A 10 -3.93 -6.79 4.69
C ASN A 10 -5.09 -6.42 3.76
N ALA A 11 -4.84 -5.58 2.77
CA ALA A 11 -5.77 -5.34 1.67
C ALA A 11 -5.05 -5.48 0.33
N ALA A 12 -5.75 -5.93 -0.69
CA ALA A 12 -5.23 -6.02 -2.05
C ALA A 12 -5.87 -4.93 -2.91
N VAL A 13 -5.05 -4.19 -3.66
CA VAL A 13 -5.47 -3.11 -4.55
C VAL A 13 -4.89 -3.33 -5.95
N ARG A 14 -5.60 -2.88 -6.98
CA ARG A 14 -5.12 -2.96 -8.36
C ARG A 14 -4.03 -1.92 -8.59
N ALA A 15 -3.04 -2.25 -9.42
CA ALA A 15 -1.93 -1.39 -9.82
C ALA A 15 -2.37 0.00 -10.32
N ASN A 16 -3.48 0.04 -11.05
CA ASN A 16 -4.04 1.27 -11.63
C ASN A 16 -5.02 2.01 -10.71
N MET A 17 -5.27 1.52 -9.49
CA MET A 17 -6.13 2.21 -8.53
C MET A 17 -5.51 3.57 -8.18
N PRO A 18 -6.28 4.68 -8.18
CA PRO A 18 -5.81 5.96 -7.65
C PRO A 18 -5.41 5.85 -6.18
N CYS A 19 -4.32 6.49 -5.79
CA CYS A 19 -3.81 6.46 -4.41
C CYS A 19 -4.84 6.96 -3.38
N GLY A 20 -5.66 7.95 -3.74
CA GLY A 20 -6.75 8.43 -2.88
C GLY A 20 -7.80 7.36 -2.57
N LEU A 21 -8.11 6.49 -3.54
CA LEU A 21 -9.00 5.35 -3.31
C LEU A 21 -8.30 4.25 -2.49
N ALA A 22 -7.00 4.03 -2.70
CA ALA A 22 -6.24 3.11 -1.87
C ALA A 22 -6.14 3.57 -0.40
N LEU A 23 -6.06 4.89 -0.16
CA LEU A 23 -6.08 5.49 1.17
C LEU A 23 -7.38 5.16 1.92
N SER A 24 -8.52 5.13 1.23
CA SER A 24 -9.81 4.74 1.82
C SER A 24 -9.84 3.28 2.34
N GLN A 25 -8.88 2.44 1.93
CA GLN A 25 -8.77 1.04 2.38
C GLN A 25 -8.05 0.91 3.71
N LEU A 26 -7.37 1.96 4.20
CA LEU A 26 -6.70 1.92 5.49
C LEU A 26 -7.70 1.86 6.64
N SER A 27 -7.30 1.33 7.78
CA SER A 27 -8.10 1.30 9.00
C SER A 27 -7.31 1.85 10.16
N ALA A 28 -7.95 2.76 10.91
CA ALA A 28 -7.37 3.31 12.12
C ALA A 28 -7.05 2.20 13.14
N ALA A 29 -6.02 2.44 13.96
CA ALA A 29 -5.54 1.54 15.02
C ALA A 29 -5.09 0.15 14.54
N LYS A 30 -4.76 -0.01 13.25
CA LYS A 30 -4.18 -1.23 12.68
C LYS A 30 -2.96 -0.88 11.86
N TYR A 31 -2.00 -1.80 11.81
CA TYR A 31 -0.92 -1.71 10.84
C TYR A 31 -1.46 -2.14 9.47
N ASN A 32 -1.56 -1.20 8.53
CA ASN A 32 -2.12 -1.45 7.22
C ASN A 32 -1.02 -1.84 6.22
N LEU A 33 -1.21 -2.95 5.52
CA LEU A 33 -0.34 -3.40 4.44
C LEU A 33 -1.18 -3.60 3.17
N LEU A 34 -0.83 -2.85 2.12
CA LEU A 34 -1.48 -2.91 0.82
C LEU A 34 -0.65 -3.77 -0.14
N PHE A 35 -1.21 -4.88 -0.60
CA PHE A 35 -0.64 -5.65 -1.71
C PHE A 35 -1.11 -5.08 -3.04
N VAL A 36 -0.17 -4.75 -3.91
CA VAL A 36 -0.46 -4.20 -5.24
C VAL A 36 -0.50 -5.34 -6.25
N LEU A 37 -1.64 -5.49 -6.92
CA LEU A 37 -1.90 -6.54 -7.90
C LEU A 37 -1.84 -6.03 -9.34
N ASP A 38 -1.25 -6.82 -10.25
CA ASP A 38 -1.37 -6.59 -11.68
C ASP A 38 -2.75 -7.01 -12.25
N GLU A 39 -2.92 -6.94 -13.57
CA GLU A 39 -4.15 -7.33 -14.25
C GLU A 39 -4.43 -8.84 -14.17
N GLN A 40 -3.40 -9.65 -13.95
CA GLN A 40 -3.45 -11.09 -13.80
C GLN A 40 -3.60 -11.52 -12.33
N MET A 41 -3.91 -10.57 -11.42
CA MET A 41 -4.07 -10.79 -9.98
C MET A 41 -2.79 -11.29 -9.28
N LYS A 42 -1.61 -11.05 -9.86
CA LYS A 42 -0.33 -11.33 -9.21
C LYS A 42 0.11 -10.16 -8.36
N VAL A 43 0.67 -10.45 -7.18
CA VAL A 43 1.29 -9.44 -6.33
C VAL A 43 2.58 -8.95 -7.00
N ILE A 44 2.62 -7.67 -7.37
CA ILE A 44 3.78 -7.02 -7.97
C ILE A 44 4.54 -6.13 -6.97
N GLY A 45 3.97 -5.90 -5.78
CA GLY A 45 4.60 -5.14 -4.72
C GLY A 45 3.69 -5.00 -3.50
N GLN A 46 4.19 -4.28 -2.51
CA GLN A 46 3.43 -3.91 -1.32
C GLN A 46 3.76 -2.48 -0.92
N LEU A 47 2.83 -1.83 -0.24
CA LEU A 47 3.01 -0.52 0.38
C LEU A 47 2.48 -0.57 1.81
N ASP A 48 3.22 0.02 2.75
CA ASP A 48 2.66 0.37 4.04
C ASP A 48 2.00 1.78 4.02
N GLU A 49 1.42 2.16 5.16
CA GLU A 49 0.75 3.46 5.31
C GLU A 49 1.68 4.65 5.09
N VAL A 50 2.94 4.57 5.51
CA VAL A 50 3.91 5.66 5.33
C VAL A 50 4.27 5.79 3.86
N GLU A 51 4.57 4.69 3.19
CA GLU A 51 4.90 4.68 1.77
C GLU A 51 3.75 5.22 0.90
N LEU A 52 2.50 4.88 1.24
CA LEU A 52 1.33 5.41 0.55
C LEU A 52 1.18 6.93 0.78
N LEU A 53 1.27 7.40 2.02
CA LEU A 53 1.10 8.82 2.36
C LEU A 53 2.22 9.69 1.77
N GLU A 54 3.48 9.23 1.85
CA GLU A 54 4.60 9.91 1.19
C GLU A 54 4.42 9.93 -0.33
N GLY A 55 3.94 8.83 -0.91
CA GLY A 55 3.64 8.73 -2.33
C GLY A 55 2.56 9.70 -2.78
N ILE A 56 1.47 9.81 -2.03
CA ILE A 56 0.39 10.78 -2.28
C ILE A 56 0.91 12.21 -2.18
N ALA A 57 1.73 12.52 -1.17
CA ALA A 57 2.30 13.85 -0.99
C ALA A 57 3.21 14.26 -2.16
N ARG A 58 3.92 13.31 -2.77
CA ARG A 58 4.83 13.57 -3.90
C ARG A 58 4.14 13.59 -5.26
N ASN A 59 3.20 12.67 -5.48
CA ASN A 59 2.65 12.40 -6.81
C ASN A 59 1.18 12.83 -6.98
N GLY A 60 0.51 13.24 -5.91
CA GLY A 60 -0.92 13.55 -5.90
C GLY A 60 -1.81 12.31 -5.73
N HIS A 61 -3.04 12.52 -5.26
CA HIS A 61 -3.98 11.44 -4.93
C HIS A 61 -4.52 10.68 -6.15
N GLU A 62 -4.54 11.31 -7.33
CA GLU A 62 -4.99 10.71 -8.59
C GLU A 62 -3.93 9.78 -9.23
N ALA A 63 -2.68 9.80 -8.73
CA ALA A 63 -1.64 8.93 -9.26
C ALA A 63 -2.00 7.45 -9.03
N PRO A 64 -1.65 6.54 -9.97
CA PRO A 64 -1.88 5.11 -9.78
C PRO A 64 -0.95 4.55 -8.70
N VAL A 65 -1.47 3.66 -7.85
CA VAL A 65 -0.72 3.06 -6.73
C VAL A 65 0.58 2.40 -7.18
N ALA A 66 0.62 1.75 -8.34
CA ALA A 66 1.83 1.11 -8.85
C ALA A 66 2.99 2.10 -9.11
N SER A 67 2.70 3.39 -9.29
CA SER A 67 3.75 4.41 -9.43
C SER A 67 4.57 4.62 -8.17
N LEU A 68 4.04 4.19 -7.00
CA LEU A 68 4.70 4.31 -5.71
C LEU A 68 5.65 3.15 -5.41
N LEU A 69 5.55 2.05 -6.16
CA LEU A 69 6.40 0.88 -5.97
C LEU A 69 7.85 1.25 -6.31
N LYS A 70 8.70 1.32 -5.28
CA LYS A 70 10.14 1.38 -5.49
C LYS A 70 10.57 0.08 -6.17
N LYS A 71 11.39 0.16 -7.23
CA LYS A 71 12.14 -1.02 -7.70
C LYS A 71 12.93 -1.53 -6.51
N ARG A 72 12.52 -2.64 -5.90
CA ARG A 72 13.33 -3.29 -4.86
C ARG A 72 14.69 -3.57 -5.48
N ALA A 73 15.76 -3.02 -4.90
CA ALA A 73 17.07 -3.60 -5.08
C ALA A 73 16.95 -5.04 -4.57
N ALA A 74 17.28 -6.02 -5.42
CA ALA A 74 17.40 -7.39 -4.97
C ALA A 74 18.43 -7.40 -3.83
N CYS A 75 17.99 -7.75 -2.62
CA CYS A 75 18.90 -8.14 -1.55
C CYS A 75 19.36 -9.58 -1.81
#